data_AF-A0A9E5EX84-F1
#
_entry.id   AF-A0A9E5EX84-F1
#
_cell.length_a   1.000
_cell.length_b   1.000
_cell.length_c   1.000
_cell.angle_alpha   90.00
_cell.angle_beta   90.00
_cell.angle_gamma   90.00
#
_symmetry.space_group_name_H-M   'P 1'
#
loop_
_entity.id
_entity.type
_entity.pdbx_description
1 polymer ?
#
loop_
_entity_poly.entity_id
_entity_poly.type
_entity_poly.pdbx_seq_one_letter_code
_entity_poly.pdbx_strand_id
1 'polypeptide(L)'
;KPLLGSTMALFGSGMSYGHSHGNANLPLVLAGGSDLGLKHGKHLDFNQGHFKGYQLDKPGEHYSLCSRPANPNAYMSNLLLMMAQRMGVETDKFGESNKVVEL
;
A
#
# COMPACT_ATOMS: atom_id res chain seq x y z
N LYS A 1 -10.63 -14.76 -22.77
CA LYS A 1 -9.74 -13.89 -21.95
C LYS A 1 -9.52 -14.57 -20.61
N PRO A 2 -8.28 -14.70 -20.09
CA PRO A 2 -8.05 -15.27 -18.76
C PRO A 2 -8.68 -14.38 -17.68
N LEU A 3 -9.34 -14.98 -16.67
CA LEU A 3 -9.98 -14.23 -15.57
C LEU A 3 -9.01 -13.29 -14.85
N LEU A 4 -7.76 -13.73 -14.68
CA LEU A 4 -6.74 -12.96 -13.99
C LEU A 4 -6.32 -11.71 -14.79
N GLY A 5 -6.58 -11.65 -16.09
CA GLY A 5 -6.28 -10.47 -16.90
C GLY A 5 -7.20 -9.29 -16.59
N SER A 6 -8.49 -9.56 -16.34
CA SER A 6 -9.51 -8.54 -16.04
C SER A 6 -9.73 -8.29 -14.55
N THR A 7 -9.01 -8.99 -13.67
CA THR A 7 -9.22 -8.93 -12.22
C THR A 7 -7.95 -8.51 -11.51
N MET A 8 -8.05 -7.51 -10.63
CA MET A 8 -7.01 -7.21 -9.65
C MET A 8 -7.34 -7.88 -8.32
N ALA A 9 -6.39 -8.64 -7.79
CA ALA A 9 -6.49 -9.25 -6.47
C ALA A 9 -5.44 -8.62 -5.54
N LEU A 10 -5.89 -7.92 -4.50
CA LEU A 10 -5.05 -7.41 -3.43
C LEU A 10 -5.17 -8.34 -2.21
N PHE A 11 -4.06 -8.93 -1.80
CA PHE A 11 -3.96 -9.73 -0.60
C PHE A 11 -3.07 -9.01 0.42
N GLY A 12 -3.51 -8.94 1.67
CA GLY A 12 -2.73 -8.30 2.72
C GLY A 12 -3.55 -7.70 3.85
N SER A 13 -2.92 -6.76 4.57
CA SER A 13 -3.52 -6.06 5.70
C SER A 13 -3.15 -4.57 5.67
N GLY A 14 -4.10 -3.73 6.11
CA GLY A 14 -3.85 -2.30 6.34
C GLY A 14 -3.00 -2.00 7.58
N MET A 15 -2.60 -3.04 8.33
CA MET A 15 -1.72 -2.94 9.50
C MET A 15 -0.75 -4.11 9.55
N SER A 16 0.51 -3.84 9.88
CA SER A 16 1.53 -4.89 10.10
C SER A 16 1.78 -5.17 11.59
N TYR A 17 1.41 -4.24 12.48
CA TYR A 17 1.54 -4.40 13.92
C TYR A 17 0.22 -4.08 14.62
N GLY A 18 -0.47 -5.14 15.08
CA GLY A 18 -1.83 -5.01 15.62
C GLY A 18 -1.93 -4.26 16.95
N HIS A 19 -0.88 -4.28 17.77
CA HIS A 19 -0.91 -3.63 19.10
C HIS A 19 -1.02 -2.11 19.00
N SER A 20 -0.24 -1.48 18.12
CA SER A 20 -0.25 -0.02 17.94
C SER A 20 -0.92 0.45 16.64
N HIS A 21 -1.66 -0.44 15.97
CA HIS A 21 -2.22 -0.20 14.64
C HIS A 21 -1.17 0.30 13.62
N GLY A 22 0.01 -0.28 13.65
CA GLY A 22 1.17 0.18 12.88
C GLY A 22 0.98 0.04 11.37
N ASN A 23 1.20 1.14 10.65
CA ASN A 23 0.96 1.28 9.20
C ASN A 23 2.25 1.29 8.35
N ALA A 24 3.40 0.96 8.93
CA ALA A 24 4.66 0.76 8.20
C ALA A 24 4.86 -0.71 7.86
N ASN A 25 5.64 -1.03 6.82
CA ASN A 25 5.95 -2.42 6.42
C ASN A 25 4.71 -3.31 6.25
N LEU A 26 3.72 -2.83 5.50
CA LEU A 26 2.46 -3.55 5.28
C LEU A 26 2.68 -4.82 4.44
N PRO A 27 2.06 -5.95 4.79
CA PRO A 27 2.18 -7.19 4.04
C PRO A 27 1.21 -7.17 2.85
N LEU A 28 1.58 -6.53 1.74
CA LEU A 28 0.72 -6.35 0.57
C LEU A 28 1.25 -7.09 -0.65
N VAL A 29 0.36 -7.81 -1.34
CA VAL A 29 0.61 -8.45 -2.64
C VAL A 29 -0.54 -8.10 -3.58
N LEU A 30 -0.22 -7.53 -4.74
CA LEU A 30 -1.18 -7.24 -5.80
C LEU A 30 -0.87 -8.12 -7.02
N ALA A 31 -1.89 -8.78 -7.58
CA ALA A 31 -1.76 -9.63 -8.76
C ALA A 31 -2.93 -9.42 -9.75
N GLY A 32 -2.71 -9.81 -11.01
CA GLY A 32 -3.70 -9.74 -12.08
C GLY A 32 -3.88 -8.34 -12.69
N GLY A 33 -4.92 -8.14 -13.49
CA GLY A 33 -5.19 -6.83 -14.10
C GLY A 33 -4.30 -6.51 -15.31
N SER A 34 -3.75 -7.52 -16.01
CA SER A 34 -2.98 -7.28 -17.24
C SER A 34 -3.80 -6.56 -18.32
N ASP A 35 -5.09 -6.89 -18.43
CA ASP A 35 -6.02 -6.24 -19.37
C ASP A 35 -6.42 -4.83 -18.89
N LEU A 36 -6.16 -4.51 -17.62
CA LEU A 36 -6.28 -3.17 -17.03
C LEU A 36 -4.96 -2.39 -17.10
N GLY A 37 -3.94 -2.93 -17.78
CA GLY A 37 -2.66 -2.25 -18.01
C GLY A 37 -1.63 -2.43 -16.90
N LEU A 38 -1.82 -3.36 -15.95
CA LEU A 38 -0.81 -3.65 -14.93
C LEU A 38 0.32 -4.52 -15.48
N LYS A 39 1.56 -4.15 -15.14
CA LYS A 39 2.77 -4.94 -15.37
C LYS A 39 3.37 -5.28 -14.01
N HIS A 40 3.49 -6.58 -13.73
CA HIS A 40 4.00 -7.09 -12.45
C HIS A 40 5.49 -7.45 -12.53
N GLY A 41 6.04 -7.97 -11.43
CA GLY A 41 7.43 -8.42 -11.34
C GLY A 41 8.36 -7.45 -10.60
N LYS A 42 7.80 -6.53 -9.80
CA LYS A 42 8.55 -5.58 -8.98
C LYS A 42 8.24 -5.77 -7.50
N HIS A 43 9.22 -5.49 -6.67
CA HIS A 43 9.06 -5.30 -5.23
C HIS A 43 9.27 -3.81 -4.94
N LEU A 44 8.25 -3.15 -4.42
CA LEU A 44 8.30 -1.73 -4.05
C LEU A 44 8.42 -1.61 -2.54
N ASP A 45 9.62 -1.30 -2.04
CA ASP A 45 9.86 -1.08 -0.63
C ASP A 45 9.94 0.42 -0.30
N PHE A 46 8.84 0.96 0.20
CA PHE A 46 8.80 2.35 0.65
C PHE A 46 9.38 2.56 2.07
N ASN A 47 9.71 1.48 2.78
CA ASN A 47 10.25 1.52 4.14
C ASN A 47 11.75 1.74 4.13
N GLN A 48 12.44 1.43 3.03
CA GLN A 48 13.89 1.57 2.90
C GLN A 48 14.33 3.00 3.24
N GLY A 49 15.18 3.14 4.27
CA GLY A 49 15.66 4.43 4.78
C GLY A 49 14.67 5.24 5.62
N HIS A 50 13.41 4.82 5.71
CA HIS A 50 12.34 5.51 6.44
C HIS A 50 11.85 4.76 7.68
N PHE A 51 12.08 3.45 7.76
CA PHE A 51 11.58 2.59 8.82
C PHE A 51 12.71 1.83 9.52
N LYS A 52 12.76 1.92 10.84
CA LYS A 52 13.78 1.27 11.68
C LYS A 52 13.25 0.01 12.38
N GLY A 53 12.10 -0.52 11.94
CA GLY A 53 11.38 -1.56 12.67
C GLY A 53 10.53 -0.99 13.82
N TYR A 54 9.62 -1.80 14.32
CA TYR A 54 8.81 -1.46 15.50
C TYR A 54 9.67 -1.56 16.77
N GLN A 55 9.97 -0.43 17.39
CA GLN A 55 10.68 -0.37 18.67
C GLN A 55 9.69 -0.66 19.80
N LEU A 56 9.60 -1.93 20.22
CA LEU A 56 8.58 -2.41 21.17
C LEU A 56 8.76 -1.86 22.58
N ASP A 57 9.99 -1.52 22.95
CA ASP A 57 10.38 -0.93 24.24
C ASP A 57 10.12 0.58 24.33
N LYS A 58 9.78 1.21 23.20
CA LYS A 58 9.55 2.67 23.10
C LYS A 58 8.16 2.97 22.54
N PRO A 59 7.15 3.09 23.41
CA PRO A 59 5.76 3.37 23.01
C PRO A 59 5.63 4.53 22.03
N GLY A 60 6.27 5.67 22.31
CA GLY A 60 6.19 6.85 21.45
C GLY A 60 6.64 6.58 20.00
N GLU A 61 7.62 5.71 19.78
CA GLU A 61 8.12 5.41 18.44
C GLU A 61 7.13 4.53 17.66
N HIS A 62 6.62 3.43 18.24
CA HIS A 62 5.70 2.54 17.50
C HIS A 62 4.26 3.08 17.42
N TYR A 63 3.81 3.92 18.36
CA TYR A 63 2.52 4.62 18.25
C TYR A 63 2.56 5.78 17.25
N SER A 64 3.73 6.35 16.94
CA SER A 64 3.85 7.37 15.88
C SER A 64 3.49 6.85 14.48
N LEU A 65 3.53 5.52 14.31
CA LEU A 65 3.16 4.81 13.09
C LEU A 65 1.69 4.32 13.09
N CYS A 66 0.92 4.68 14.12
CA CYS A 66 -0.52 4.44 14.14
C CYS A 66 -1.19 5.31 13.07
N SER A 67 -1.94 4.68 12.17
CA SER A 67 -2.62 5.35 11.04
C SER A 67 -1.71 6.15 10.10
N ARG A 68 -0.38 6.03 10.21
CA ARG A 68 0.58 6.80 9.40
C ARG A 68 1.72 5.91 8.94
N PRO A 69 2.11 5.96 7.66
CA PRO A 69 3.29 5.26 7.20
C PRO A 69 4.58 5.93 7.72
N ALA A 70 5.66 5.15 7.81
CA ALA A 70 6.98 5.68 8.16
C ALA A 70 7.54 6.63 7.08
N ASN A 71 7.19 6.37 5.82
CA ASN A 71 7.47 7.24 4.68
C ASN A 71 6.17 7.97 4.27
N PRO A 72 6.13 9.31 4.25
CA PRO A 72 4.92 10.07 3.92
C PRO A 72 4.40 9.82 2.49
N ASN A 73 5.19 9.20 1.60
CA ASN A 73 4.75 8.82 0.26
C ASN A 73 4.19 7.39 0.17
N ALA A 74 4.10 6.68 1.29
CA ALA A 74 3.79 5.25 1.36
C ALA A 74 2.40 4.93 1.94
N TYR A 75 1.45 5.87 1.82
CA TYR A 75 0.08 5.59 2.20
C TYR A 75 -0.50 4.44 1.37
N MET A 76 -1.11 3.44 2.03
CA MET A 76 -1.79 2.33 1.34
C MET A 76 -2.87 2.83 0.37
N SER A 77 -3.50 3.96 0.71
CA SER A 77 -4.47 4.62 -0.16
C SER A 77 -3.90 5.03 -1.53
N ASN A 78 -2.58 5.23 -1.67
CA ASN A 78 -1.94 5.47 -2.97
C ASN A 78 -2.10 4.25 -3.90
N LEU A 79 -2.02 3.03 -3.35
CA LEU A 79 -2.25 1.79 -4.08
C LEU A 79 -3.73 1.63 -4.45
N LEU A 80 -4.62 1.94 -3.50
CA LEU A 80 -6.07 1.86 -3.73
C LEU A 80 -6.56 2.88 -4.77
N LEU A 81 -5.98 4.10 -4.78
CA LEU A 81 -6.22 5.10 -5.81
C LEU A 81 -5.82 4.58 -7.19
N MET A 82 -4.61 4.02 -7.30
CA MET A 82 -4.15 3.41 -8.55
C MET A 82 -5.12 2.31 -9.02
N MET A 83 -5.54 1.41 -8.12
CA MET A 83 -6.50 0.36 -8.45
C MET A 83 -7.83 0.93 -8.94
N ALA A 84 -8.41 1.92 -8.25
CA ALA A 84 -9.66 2.55 -8.67
C ALA A 84 -9.54 3.17 -10.08
N GLN A 85 -8.46 3.90 -10.36
CA GLN A 85 -8.21 4.50 -11.67
C GLN A 85 -8.03 3.44 -12.77
N ARG A 86 -7.33 2.32 -12.49
CA ARG A 86 -7.21 1.19 -13.43
C ARG A 86 -8.55 0.50 -13.72
N MET A 87 -9.52 0.63 -12.82
CA MET A 87 -10.89 0.16 -13.01
C MET A 87 -11.80 1.19 -13.71
N GLY A 88 -11.26 2.34 -14.12
CA GLY A 88 -12.00 3.40 -14.82
C GLY A 88 -12.76 4.35 -13.89
N VAL A 89 -12.46 4.36 -12.59
CA VAL A 89 -13.03 5.35 -11.67
C VAL A 89 -12.33 6.70 -11.86
N GLU A 90 -13.09 7.71 -12.28
CA GLU A 90 -12.60 9.09 -12.43
C GLU A 90 -12.46 9.76 -11.06
N THR A 91 -11.29 9.61 -10.45
CA THR A 91 -10.95 10.28 -9.19
C THR A 91 -9.45 10.57 -9.09
N ASP A 92 -9.12 11.71 -8.50
CA ASP A 92 -7.74 12.14 -8.24
C ASP A 92 -7.31 11.83 -6.80
N LYS A 93 -8.24 11.38 -5.95
CA LYS A 93 -7.97 11.14 -4.53
C LYS A 93 -8.82 10.01 -3.95
N PHE A 94 -8.19 9.24 -3.08
CA PHE A 94 -8.83 8.23 -2.23
C PHE A 94 -8.24 8.31 -0.81
N GLY A 95 -9.05 8.55 0.22
CA GLY A 95 -8.56 8.69 1.60
C GLY A 95 -7.42 9.71 1.74
N GLU A 96 -6.30 9.28 2.35
CA GLU A 96 -5.08 10.09 2.52
C GLU A 96 -4.09 10.00 1.35
N SER A 97 -4.51 9.46 0.20
CA SER A 97 -3.59 9.36 -0.95
C SER A 97 -3.07 10.73 -1.36
N ASN A 98 -1.79 10.72 -1.72
CA ASN A 98 -1.04 11.90 -2.15
C ASN A 98 -0.25 11.64 -3.44
N LYS A 99 -0.28 10.41 -3.96
CA LYS A 99 0.25 10.04 -5.27
C LYS A 99 -0.40 8.76 -5.79
N VAL A 100 -0.21 8.49 -7.07
CA VAL A 100 -0.53 7.21 -7.70
C VAL A 100 0.71 6.32 -7.63
N VAL A 101 0.55 5.05 -7.29
CA VAL A 101 1.64 4.06 -7.33
C VAL A 101 1.93 3.68 -8.79
N GLU A 102 3.20 3.63 -9.16
CA GLU A 102 3.64 3.16 -10.48
C GLU A 102 4.16 1.73 -10.38
N LEU A 103 3.59 0.82 -11.18
CA LEU A 103 3.95 -0.60 -11.25
C LEU A 103 4.76 -0.92 -12.51
#